data_AF-A0A1M3Q405-F1
#
_entry.id   AF-A0A1M3Q405-F1
#
_cell.length_a   1.000
_cell.length_b   1.000
_cell.length_c   1.000
_cell.angle_alpha   90.00
_cell.angle_beta   90.00
_cell.angle_gamma   90.00
#
_symmetry.space_group_name_H-M   'P 1'
#
loop_
_entity.id
_entity.type
_entity.pdbx_description
1 polymer ?
#
loop_
_entity_poly.entity_id
_entity_poly.type
_entity_poly.pdbx_seq_one_letter_code
_entity_poly.pdbx_strand_id
1 'polypeptide(L)'
;MGTQIQVQQPMDALVTTWLRFAACLGIVAAAAPQLCHSADVISDKTGLSGNWICLVLLAIATSLPELVTGASAVTLTGSVDIVVGDALGSCVFNLLILAVADFAQRGESMYRRVGLAMCRRPASASC
;
A
#
# COMPACT_ATOMS: atom_id res chain seq x y z
N MET A 1 -0.42 -29.85 -30.56
CA MET A 1 0.81 -29.67 -29.76
C MET A 1 0.39 -29.03 -28.45
N GLY A 2 -0.30 -29.81 -27.61
CA GLY A 2 -0.90 -29.34 -26.36
C GLY A 2 0.12 -29.49 -25.24
N THR A 3 0.48 -28.37 -24.62
CA THR A 3 1.38 -28.32 -23.47
C THR A 3 0.65 -28.95 -22.28
N GLN A 4 1.08 -30.15 -21.91
CA GLN A 4 0.71 -30.84 -20.70
C GLN A 4 1.16 -30.02 -19.48
N ILE A 5 0.27 -29.20 -18.92
CA ILE A 5 0.43 -28.78 -17.52
C ILE A 5 -0.02 -29.96 -16.66
N GLN A 6 0.94 -30.80 -16.31
CA GLN A 6 0.79 -31.84 -15.30
C GLN A 6 0.59 -31.17 -13.93
N VAL A 7 -0.65 -30.86 -13.60
CA VAL A 7 -1.10 -30.54 -12.24
C VAL A 7 -1.16 -31.84 -11.44
N GLN A 8 0.00 -32.44 -11.18
CA GLN A 8 0.16 -33.42 -10.11
C GLN A 8 0.92 -32.72 -8.98
N GLN A 9 0.25 -31.77 -8.31
CA GLN A 9 0.81 -31.07 -7.14
C GLN A 9 0.55 -31.94 -5.91
N PRO A 10 1.58 -32.52 -5.29
CA PRO A 10 1.40 -33.29 -4.07
C PRO A 10 1.04 -32.32 -2.90
N MET A 11 0.33 -32.80 -1.86
CA MET A 11 -0.20 -31.93 -0.79
C MET A 11 0.88 -31.11 -0.07
N ASP A 12 2.13 -31.56 -0.08
CA ASP A 12 3.34 -30.89 0.41
C ASP A 12 3.72 -29.63 -0.38
N ALA A 13 3.44 -29.59 -1.69
CA ALA A 13 3.68 -28.40 -2.52
C ALA A 13 2.68 -27.28 -2.20
N LEU A 14 1.43 -27.65 -1.89
CA LEU A 14 0.38 -26.71 -1.49
C LEU A 14 0.72 -26.07 -0.15
N VAL A 15 1.04 -26.89 0.87
CA VAL A 15 1.41 -26.42 2.21
C VAL A 15 2.65 -25.52 2.15
N THR A 16 3.66 -25.88 1.36
CA THR A 16 4.86 -25.06 1.18
C THR A 16 4.54 -23.71 0.53
N THR A 17 3.63 -23.67 -0.45
CA THR A 17 3.20 -22.42 -1.10
C THR A 17 2.46 -21.52 -0.13
N TRP A 18 1.52 -22.07 0.65
CA TRP A 18 0.83 -21.33 1.70
C TRP A 18 1.76 -20.82 2.79
N LEU A 19 2.75 -21.61 3.21
CA LEU A 19 3.76 -21.19 4.17
C LEU A 19 4.61 -20.03 3.63
N ARG A 20 5.05 -20.09 2.38
CA ARG A 20 5.80 -18.98 1.74
C ARG A 20 4.94 -17.73 1.63
N PHE A 21 3.66 -17.87 1.27
CA PHE A 21 2.73 -16.74 1.20
C PHE A 21 2.51 -16.10 2.58
N ALA A 22 2.24 -16.91 3.60
CA ALA A 22 2.05 -16.45 4.97
C ALA A 22 3.31 -15.79 5.54
N ALA A 23 4.49 -16.34 5.26
CA ALA A 23 5.76 -15.74 5.65
C ALA A 23 5.96 -14.37 4.99
N CYS A 24 5.71 -14.26 3.68
CA CYS A 24 5.81 -12.99 2.96
C CYS A 24 4.83 -11.95 3.50
N LEU A 25 3.59 -12.35 3.75
CA LEU A 25 2.57 -11.51 4.37
C LEU A 25 3.01 -11.01 5.75
N GLY A 26 3.56 -11.89 6.58
CA GLY A 26 4.09 -11.52 7.90
C GLY A 26 5.24 -10.52 7.82
N ILE A 27 6.16 -10.69 6.87
CA ILE A 27 7.27 -9.77 6.64
C ILE A 27 6.74 -8.38 6.22
N VAL A 28 5.82 -8.33 5.26
CA VAL A 28 5.24 -7.07 4.78
C VAL A 28 4.47 -6.37 5.90
N ALA A 29 3.68 -7.11 6.68
CA ALA A 29 2.93 -6.56 7.82
C ALA A 29 3.85 -6.00 8.90
N ALA A 30 5.00 -6.63 9.16
CA ALA A 30 5.99 -6.15 10.12
C ALA A 30 6.82 -4.97 9.59
N ALA A 31 7.05 -4.90 8.27
CA ALA A 31 7.80 -3.82 7.64
C ALA A 31 7.01 -2.51 7.55
N ALA A 32 5.68 -2.57 7.37
CA ALA A 32 4.85 -1.38 7.21
C ALA A 32 4.96 -0.36 8.37
N PRO A 33 4.90 -0.75 9.66
CA PRO A 33 5.10 0.18 10.78
C PRO A 33 6.50 0.82 10.80
N GLN A 34 7.54 0.04 10.45
CA GLN A 34 8.92 0.53 10.39
C GLN A 34 9.09 1.56 9.28
N LEU A 35 8.39 1.37 8.16
CA LEU A 35 8.36 2.31 7.05
C LEU A 35 7.72 3.65 7.46
N CYS A 36 6.60 3.60 8.18
CA CYS A 36 5.95 4.80 8.73
C CYS A 36 6.85 5.55 9.72
N HIS A 37 7.51 4.83 10.63
CA HIS A 37 8.44 5.45 11.58
C HIS A 37 9.63 6.12 10.87
N SER A 38 10.16 5.48 9.83
CA SER A 38 11.23 6.06 9.00
C SER A 38 10.75 7.31 8.26
N ALA A 39 9.49 7.32 7.79
CA ALA A 39 8.89 8.47 7.14
C ALA A 39 8.79 9.68 8.09
N ASP A 40 8.37 9.48 9.35
CA ASP A 40 8.34 10.55 10.36
C ASP A 40 9.72 11.14 10.63
N VAL A 41 10.75 10.29 10.80
CA VAL A 41 12.13 10.75 11.04
C VAL A 41 12.66 11.55 9.85
N ILE A 42 12.31 11.16 8.62
CA ILE A 42 12.69 11.91 7.40
C ILE A 42 11.94 13.24 7.35
N SER A 43 10.66 13.27 7.70
CA SER A 43 9.86 14.48 7.78
C SER A 43 10.47 15.50 8.75
N ASP A 44 10.83 15.06 9.95
CA ASP A 44 11.41 15.92 11.00
C ASP A 44 12.75 16.54 10.58
N LYS A 45 13.57 15.79 9.82
CA LYS A 45 14.87 16.26 9.36
C LYS A 45 14.81 17.16 8.14
N THR A 46 13.83 16.97 7.28
CA THR A 46 13.69 17.73 6.02
C THR A 46 12.86 19.00 6.18
N GLY A 47 12.08 19.12 7.26
CA GLY A 47 11.18 20.26 7.49
C GLY A 47 9.99 20.31 6.52
N LEU A 48 9.80 19.28 5.70
CA LEU A 48 8.60 19.10 4.89
C LEU A 48 7.44 18.59 5.78
N SER A 49 6.20 18.88 5.37
CA SER A 49 5.03 18.33 6.05
C SER A 49 5.01 16.80 5.90
N GLY A 50 4.89 16.09 7.02
CA GLY A 50 4.91 14.62 7.05
C GLY A 50 3.85 13.95 6.18
N ASN A 51 2.78 14.67 5.85
CA ASN A 51 1.76 14.19 4.92
C ASN A 51 2.30 14.03 3.49
N TRP A 52 3.22 14.91 3.05
CA TRP A 52 3.84 14.80 1.73
C TRP A 52 4.81 13.63 1.65
N ILE A 53 5.66 13.46 2.67
CA ILE A 53 6.64 12.37 2.68
C ILE A 53 5.92 11.01 2.76
N CYS A 54 4.86 10.92 3.56
CA CYS A 54 4.02 9.74 3.69
C CYS A 54 3.35 9.38 2.35
N LEU A 55 2.78 10.37 1.65
CA LEU A 55 2.13 10.16 0.36
C LEU A 55 3.11 9.60 -0.70
N VAL A 56 4.32 10.16 -0.76
CA VAL A 56 5.36 9.70 -1.70
C VAL A 56 5.85 8.30 -1.35
N LEU A 57 6.16 8.03 -0.08
CA LEU A 57 6.61 6.71 0.36
C LEU A 57 5.54 5.64 0.14
N LEU A 58 4.27 5.97 0.42
CA LEU A 58 3.13 5.10 0.19
C LEU A 58 2.99 4.76 -1.29
N ALA A 59 3.04 5.78 -2.18
CA ALA A 59 2.96 5.58 -3.62
C ALA A 59 4.06 4.64 -4.14
N ILE A 60 5.30 4.83 -3.67
CA ILE A 60 6.43 3.95 -4.02
C ILE A 60 6.19 2.53 -3.50
N ALA A 61 5.78 2.38 -2.23
CA ALA A 61 5.53 1.08 -1.62
C ALA A 61 4.43 0.28 -2.32
N THR A 62 3.41 0.95 -2.87
CA THR A 62 2.32 0.31 -3.62
C THR A 62 2.67 -0.01 -5.08
N SER A 63 3.60 0.74 -5.70
CA SER A 63 4.00 0.53 -7.11
C SER A 63 5.25 -0.35 -7.27
N LEU A 64 5.99 -0.63 -6.19
CA LEU A 64 7.14 -1.53 -6.24
C LEU A 64 6.74 -2.99 -6.54
N PRO A 65 5.70 -3.57 -5.88
CA PRO A 65 5.25 -4.92 -6.19
C PRO A 65 4.77 -5.05 -7.64
N GLU A 66 4.09 -4.01 -8.14
CA GLU A 66 3.65 -3.88 -9.52
C GLU A 66 4.79 -3.94 -10.51
N LEU A 67 5.84 -3.17 -10.25
CA LEU A 67 7.02 -3.17 -11.10
C LEU A 67 7.70 -4.55 -11.13
N VAL A 68 7.74 -5.24 -9.99
CA VAL A 68 8.31 -6.59 -9.88
C VAL A 68 7.46 -7.62 -10.63
N THR A 69 6.14 -7.60 -10.45
CA THR A 69 5.21 -8.52 -11.11
C THR A 69 5.14 -8.26 -12.62
N GLY A 70 5.03 -7.00 -13.03
CA GLY A 70 5.05 -6.60 -14.44
C GLY A 70 6.38 -6.93 -15.13
N ALA A 71 7.53 -6.66 -14.49
CA ALA A 71 8.83 -7.05 -15.03
C ALA A 71 8.99 -8.59 -15.14
N SER A 72 8.48 -9.33 -14.15
CA SER A 72 8.45 -10.79 -14.20
C SER A 72 7.54 -11.30 -15.33
N ALA A 73 6.37 -10.70 -15.54
CA ALA A 73 5.45 -11.09 -16.61
C ALA A 73 6.05 -10.84 -18.01
N VAL A 74 6.71 -9.69 -18.20
CA VAL A 74 7.41 -9.37 -19.46
C VAL A 74 8.53 -10.39 -19.73
N THR A 75 9.32 -10.73 -18.71
CA THR A 75 10.47 -11.62 -18.85
C THR A 75 10.10 -13.09 -18.97
N LEU A 76 9.03 -13.56 -18.31
CA LEU A 76 8.63 -14.98 -18.31
C LEU A 76 7.61 -15.35 -19.38
N THR A 77 6.72 -14.44 -19.79
CA THR A 77 5.55 -14.81 -20.61
C THR A 77 5.51 -14.11 -21.97
N GLY A 78 6.32 -13.07 -22.19
CA GLY A 78 6.46 -12.38 -23.50
C GLY A 78 5.15 -11.82 -24.09
N SER A 79 4.08 -11.77 -23.29
CA SER A 79 2.72 -11.47 -23.72
C SER A 79 2.27 -10.14 -23.12
N VAL A 80 2.13 -9.12 -23.98
CA VAL A 80 1.76 -7.75 -23.60
C VAL A 80 0.39 -7.68 -22.91
N ASP A 81 -0.53 -8.59 -23.24
CA ASP A 81 -1.88 -8.63 -22.68
C ASP A 81 -1.91 -8.82 -21.16
N ILE A 82 -1.04 -9.69 -20.62
CA ILE A 82 -0.92 -9.95 -19.18
C ILE A 82 -0.38 -8.72 -18.45
N VAL A 83 0.58 -8.02 -19.06
CA VAL A 83 1.21 -6.81 -18.48
C VAL A 83 0.21 -5.67 -18.39
N VAL A 84 -0.66 -5.52 -19.40
CA VAL A 84 -1.73 -4.52 -19.37
C VAL A 84 -2.80 -4.88 -18.33
N GLY A 85 -3.16 -6.17 -18.23
CA GLY A 85 -4.09 -6.67 -17.23
C GLY A 85 -3.61 -6.44 -15.79
N ASP A 86 -2.33 -6.70 -15.52
CA ASP A 86 -1.68 -6.46 -14.22
C ASP A 86 -1.70 -4.98 -13.85
N ALA A 87 -1.22 -4.10 -14.75
CA ALA A 87 -1.18 -2.66 -14.51
C ALA A 87 -2.57 -2.04 -14.28
N LEU A 88 -3.60 -2.48 -15.03
CA LEU A 88 -4.98 -2.01 -14.85
C LEU A 88 -5.60 -2.58 -13.57
N GLY A 89 -5.41 -3.87 -13.31
CA GLY A 89 -5.96 -4.58 -12.16
C GLY A 89 -5.52 -3.96 -10.84
N SER A 90 -4.25 -3.60 -10.73
CA SER A 90 -3.70 -3.04 -9.52
C SER A 90 -4.00 -1.57 -9.29
N CYS A 91 -4.15 -0.78 -10.37
CA CYS A 91 -4.75 0.55 -10.27
C CYS A 91 -6.16 0.48 -9.65
N VAL A 92 -6.99 -0.45 -10.15
CA VAL A 92 -8.34 -0.65 -9.62
C VAL A 92 -8.30 -1.17 -8.18
N PHE A 93 -7.41 -2.11 -7.86
CA PHE A 93 -7.28 -2.65 -6.51
C PHE A 93 -6.83 -1.57 -5.50
N ASN A 94 -5.88 -0.71 -5.87
CA ASN A 94 -5.44 0.40 -5.02
C ASN A 94 -6.55 1.44 -4.79
N LEU A 95 -7.38 1.72 -5.81
CA LEU A 95 -8.55 2.58 -5.62
C LEU A 95 -9.61 1.90 -4.73
N LEU A 96 -9.76 0.58 -4.86
CA LEU A 96 -10.70 -0.19 -4.06
C LEU A 96 -10.30 -0.23 -2.59
N ILE A 97 -9.01 -0.45 -2.27
CA ILE A 97 -8.54 -0.43 -0.87
C ILE A 97 -8.74 0.95 -0.24
N LEU A 98 -8.50 2.03 -1.01
CA LEU A 98 -8.75 3.40 -0.55
C LEU A 98 -10.25 3.65 -0.33
N ALA A 99 -11.12 3.20 -1.24
CA ALA A 99 -12.56 3.32 -1.09
C ALA A 99 -13.09 2.54 0.12
N VAL A 100 -12.57 1.33 0.37
CA VAL A 100 -12.91 0.53 1.55
C VAL A 100 -12.41 1.21 2.83
N ALA A 101 -11.20 1.76 2.82
CA ALA A 101 -10.65 2.49 3.96
C ALA A 101 -11.47 3.75 4.27
N ASP A 102 -11.86 4.52 3.25
CA ASP A 102 -12.75 5.69 3.40
C ASP A 102 -14.11 5.29 3.96
N PHE A 103 -14.70 4.23 3.40
CA PHE A 103 -15.99 3.70 3.89
C PHE A 103 -15.90 3.22 5.34
N ALA A 104 -14.79 2.57 5.72
CA ALA A 104 -14.54 2.13 7.09
C ALA A 104 -14.30 3.30 8.07
N GLN A 105 -13.85 4.46 7.58
CA GLN A 105 -13.57 5.65 8.38
C GLN A 105 -14.74 6.65 8.47
N ARG A 106 -15.94 6.32 7.98
CA ARG A 106 -17.18 7.12 8.11
C ARG A 106 -17.70 7.30 9.56
N GLY A 107 -16.83 7.18 10.57
CA GLY A 107 -17.17 7.11 11.98
C GLY A 107 -16.99 8.37 12.84
N GLU A 108 -16.03 9.27 12.62
CA GLU A 108 -15.90 10.48 13.47
C GLU A 108 -15.51 11.74 12.70
N SER A 109 -16.42 12.72 12.71
CA SER A 109 -16.23 14.03 12.11
C SER A 109 -15.13 14.82 12.83
N MET A 110 -13.90 14.78 12.30
CA MET A 110 -12.81 15.69 12.69
C MET A 110 -13.18 17.18 12.49
N TYR A 111 -14.10 17.47 11.57
CA TYR A 111 -14.56 18.84 11.27
C TYR A 111 -15.14 19.59 12.48
N ARG A 112 -15.74 18.89 13.47
CA ARG A 112 -16.29 19.56 14.67
C ARG A 112 -15.21 19.94 15.69
N ARG A 113 -14.07 19.24 15.73
CA ARG A 113 -12.96 19.53 16.65
C ARG A 113 -12.12 20.71 16.18
N VAL A 114 -11.89 20.87 14.87
CA VAL A 114 -11.09 21.98 14.33
C VAL A 114 -11.86 23.31 14.39
N GLY A 115 -13.19 23.31 14.16
CA GLY A 115 -14.01 24.52 14.30
C GLY A 115 -14.07 25.08 15.73
N LEU A 116 -14.05 24.20 16.75
CA LEU A 116 -14.05 24.61 18.17
C LEU A 116 -12.68 25.04 18.68
N ALA A 117 -11.58 24.55 18.10
CA ALA A 117 -10.23 25.00 18.43
C ALA A 117 -9.94 26.42 17.93
N MET A 118 -10.55 26.83 16.81
CA MET A 118 -10.44 28.20 16.28
C MET A 118 -11.17 29.23 17.17
N CYS A 119 -12.32 28.85 17.74
CA CYS A 119 -13.11 29.73 18.61
C CYS A 119 -12.48 29.95 20.00
N ARG A 120 -11.39 29.25 20.33
CA ARG A 120 -10.72 29.30 21.64
C ARG A 120 -9.34 29.96 21.60
N ARG A 121 -8.99 30.71 20.55
CA ARG A 121 -7.86 31.66 20.65
C ARG A 121 -8.37 32.96 21.29
N PRO A 122 -8.03 33.26 22.56
CA PRO A 122 -8.34 34.55 23.14
C PRO A 122 -7.61 35.64 22.34
N ALA A 123 -8.37 36.59 21.83
CA ALA A 123 -7.90 37.77 21.12
C ALA A 123 -7.25 38.81 22.05
N SER A 124 -6.43 38.38 23.03
CA SER A 124 -5.94 39.26 24.11
C SER A 124 -4.55 38.91 24.65
N ALA A 125 -3.58 38.60 23.78
CA ALA A 125 -2.18 38.50 24.17
C ALA A 125 -1.31 39.40 23.28
N SER A 126 -1.58 40.70 23.34
CA SER A 126 -0.67 41.78 22.91
C SER A 126 -1.09 43.04 23.67
N CYS A 127 -0.65 43.12 24.92
CA CYS A 127 -0.46 44.36 25.67
C CYS A 127 0.75 44.17 26.57
#